data_AF-A0A564NMP2-F1
#
_entry.id   AF-A0A564NMP2-F1
#
_cell.length_a   1.000
_cell.length_b   1.000
_cell.length_c   1.000
_cell.angle_alpha   90.00
_cell.angle_beta   90.00
_cell.angle_gamma   90.00
#
_symmetry.space_group_name_H-M   'P 1'
#
loop_
_entity.id
_entity.type
_entity.pdbx_description
1 polymer ?
#
loop_
_entity_poly.entity_id
_entity_poly.type
_entity_poly.pdbx_seq_one_letter_code
_entity_poly.pdbx_strand_id
1 'polypeptide(L)'
;MARNHFLRISGAAILTMLALPSLSTAYAANVKIVINQSPWLDGFKKTVEKYNQDTGNNVSIDAVPYGGLLDKIRSSVRAKEGVYDITMIDINWLGEFYGGGFLTPIKSIEADYRLPEQVLTFGDALYWDNARKVFNKQSGDLYTFPVTANPQLFYYRKDIYQKAGLTPPKTWEELTENTKKLHQPPRQNGFLIRGGPQDIVFDISPFLLSAGGGIFKDPREGDFNIILNSPETLRGLKYYIAIAKAGYSNPGALTQGELIQLFATGKAAQANIVAAARGPLSNPDSSIVTDKYGVTVIPHPAGAKGVYAAGHWVGGIPRNIPAANKQAALDFFKWYEEQASQVYLYESGGVPVRSDLVGVAKDPLNFLPALTEATAEAQIISPVKESAQINALLGLQLYKALSGEQSAEKALNTAAHQVHQLLSAAGYQMQLPPDLPDDAASKG
;
A
#
# COMPACT_ATOMS: atom_id res chain seq x y z
N MET A 1 16.70 -60.09 -87.56
CA MET A 1 15.93 -59.05 -86.83
C MET A 1 15.24 -59.75 -85.66
N ALA A 2 15.90 -60.01 -84.53
CA ALA A 2 16.10 -59.11 -83.38
C ALA A 2 14.76 -58.66 -82.75
N ARG A 3 14.18 -59.38 -81.78
CA ARG A 3 14.40 -59.36 -80.30
C ARG A 3 13.85 -58.08 -79.62
N ASN A 4 12.82 -58.19 -78.78
CA ASN A 4 12.92 -57.99 -77.31
C ASN A 4 11.56 -57.91 -76.59
N HIS A 5 11.44 -58.71 -75.54
CA HIS A 5 10.48 -58.60 -74.45
C HIS A 5 10.72 -57.34 -73.60
N PHE A 6 9.65 -56.77 -73.04
CA PHE A 6 9.73 -55.89 -71.87
C PHE A 6 8.78 -56.36 -70.77
N LEU A 7 9.38 -56.73 -69.64
CA LEU A 7 8.74 -56.99 -68.35
C LEU A 7 8.17 -55.68 -67.76
N ARG A 8 6.97 -55.76 -67.17
CA ARG A 8 6.46 -54.76 -66.23
C ARG A 8 6.91 -55.11 -64.81
N ILE A 9 7.70 -54.26 -64.18
CA ILE A 9 7.98 -54.26 -62.74
C ILE A 9 7.16 -53.13 -62.12
N SER A 10 6.17 -53.47 -61.29
CA SER A 10 5.43 -52.52 -60.46
C SER A 10 6.20 -52.31 -59.16
N GLY A 11 6.85 -51.15 -59.01
CA GLY A 11 7.47 -50.74 -57.76
C GLY A 11 6.43 -50.22 -56.77
N ALA A 12 6.38 -50.82 -55.57
CA ALA A 12 5.61 -50.30 -54.44
C ALA A 12 6.38 -49.15 -53.78
N ALA A 13 5.80 -47.94 -53.78
CA ALA A 13 6.32 -46.81 -53.03
C ALA A 13 5.87 -46.91 -51.57
N ILE A 14 6.82 -47.13 -50.65
CA ILE A 14 6.61 -47.01 -49.21
C ILE A 14 6.64 -45.51 -48.88
N LEU A 15 5.48 -44.94 -48.52
CA LEU A 15 5.38 -43.58 -47.97
C LEU A 15 5.76 -43.63 -46.48
N THR A 16 6.95 -43.15 -46.14
CA THR A 16 7.34 -42.88 -44.75
C THR A 16 6.70 -41.55 -44.33
N MET A 17 5.62 -41.60 -43.55
CA MET A 17 5.10 -40.42 -42.84
C MET A 17 6.10 -40.00 -41.76
N LEU A 18 6.85 -38.94 -42.02
CA LEU A 18 7.55 -38.20 -40.98
C LEU A 18 6.52 -37.50 -40.10
N ALA A 19 6.34 -37.98 -38.87
CA ALA A 19 5.63 -37.25 -37.83
C ALA A 19 6.46 -36.01 -37.46
N LEU A 20 6.04 -34.84 -37.94
CA LEU A 20 6.56 -33.56 -37.45
C LEU A 20 6.10 -33.38 -36.00
N PRO A 21 7.00 -33.14 -35.04
CA PRO A 21 6.59 -32.79 -33.69
C PRO A 21 5.78 -31.50 -33.77
N SER A 22 4.55 -31.53 -33.27
CA SER A 22 3.72 -30.35 -33.10
C SER A 22 4.42 -29.42 -32.11
N LEU A 23 5.10 -28.40 -32.63
CA LEU A 23 5.50 -27.23 -31.86
C LEU A 23 4.21 -26.57 -31.37
N SER A 24 3.82 -26.89 -30.13
CA SER A 24 2.91 -26.06 -29.36
C SER A 24 3.59 -24.69 -29.24
N THR A 25 3.23 -23.74 -30.11
CA THR A 25 3.50 -22.32 -29.86
C THR A 25 2.73 -21.98 -28.59
N ALA A 26 3.44 -21.97 -27.46
CA ALA A 26 2.95 -21.40 -26.23
C ALA A 26 2.46 -19.98 -26.57
N TYR A 27 1.16 -19.77 -26.39
CA TYR A 27 0.54 -18.47 -26.61
C TYR A 27 1.15 -17.53 -25.58
N ALA A 28 2.08 -16.66 -25.98
CA ALA A 28 2.60 -15.62 -25.09
C ALA A 28 1.43 -14.69 -24.77
N ALA A 29 0.88 -14.81 -23.57
CA ALA A 29 -0.21 -13.94 -23.16
C ALA A 29 0.33 -12.51 -22.99
N ASN A 30 -0.31 -11.56 -23.66
CA ASN A 30 -0.01 -10.13 -23.50
C ASN A 30 -0.86 -9.59 -22.35
N VAL A 31 -0.22 -9.28 -21.22
CA VAL A 31 -0.87 -8.71 -20.04
C VAL A 31 -0.42 -7.26 -19.90
N LYS A 32 -1.36 -6.33 -19.76
CA LYS A 32 -1.08 -4.90 -19.57
C LYS A 32 -1.49 -4.46 -18.17
N ILE A 33 -0.53 -3.91 -17.43
CA ILE A 33 -0.71 -3.39 -16.07
C ILE A 33 -0.78 -1.86 -16.11
N VAL A 34 -1.82 -1.26 -15.53
CA VAL A 34 -1.80 0.18 -15.21
C VAL A 34 -1.38 0.39 -13.76
N ILE A 35 -0.40 1.29 -13.54
CA ILE A 35 0.23 1.53 -12.24
C ILE A 35 0.57 3.00 -12.04
N ASN A 36 0.69 3.46 -10.79
CA ASN A 36 1.22 4.79 -10.53
C ASN A 36 2.75 4.82 -10.64
N GLN A 37 3.27 5.99 -10.97
CA GLN A 37 4.63 6.36 -10.63
C GLN A 37 4.77 6.44 -9.11
N SER A 38 5.71 5.68 -8.58
CA SER A 38 5.91 5.50 -7.14
C SER A 38 7.38 5.21 -6.84
N PRO A 39 7.83 5.42 -5.59
CA PRO A 39 9.19 5.08 -5.19
C PRO A 39 9.56 3.58 -5.31
N TRP A 40 8.56 2.69 -5.34
CA TRP A 40 8.73 1.24 -5.45
C TRP A 40 8.64 0.71 -6.89
N LEU A 41 8.27 1.56 -7.86
CA LEU A 41 7.98 1.14 -9.25
C LEU A 41 9.17 0.45 -9.93
N ASP A 42 10.40 0.91 -9.72
CA ASP A 42 11.56 0.34 -10.39
C ASP A 42 11.86 -1.09 -9.94
N GLY A 43 11.64 -1.40 -8.65
CA GLY A 43 11.72 -2.77 -8.15
C GLY A 43 10.64 -3.66 -8.76
N PHE A 44 9.42 -3.13 -8.91
CA PHE A 44 8.32 -3.86 -9.56
C PHE A 44 8.59 -4.11 -11.05
N LYS A 45 9.10 -3.12 -11.80
CA LYS A 45 9.48 -3.26 -13.22
C LYS A 45 10.50 -4.37 -13.43
N LYS A 46 11.58 -4.38 -12.65
CA LYS A 46 12.59 -5.45 -12.70
C LYS A 46 11.98 -6.83 -12.42
N THR A 47 11.03 -6.90 -11.49
CA THR A 47 10.33 -8.16 -11.16
C THR A 47 9.43 -8.62 -12.30
N VAL A 48 8.75 -7.70 -12.98
CA VAL A 48 7.97 -8.00 -14.21
C VAL A 48 8.87 -8.44 -15.36
N GLU A 49 10.01 -7.79 -15.54
CA GLU A 49 11.02 -8.21 -16.53
C GLU A 49 11.54 -9.63 -16.23
N LYS A 50 11.78 -9.94 -14.96
CA LYS A 50 12.17 -11.28 -14.50
C LYS A 50 11.10 -12.33 -14.81
N TYR A 51 9.83 -12.02 -14.59
CA TYR A 51 8.72 -12.91 -14.97
C TYR A 51 8.71 -13.20 -16.47
N ASN A 52 8.85 -12.17 -17.31
CA ASN A 52 8.86 -12.33 -18.77
C ASN A 52 10.05 -13.20 -19.21
N GLN A 53 11.22 -13.03 -18.59
CA GLN A 53 12.40 -13.87 -18.85
C GLN A 53 12.20 -15.32 -18.43
N ASP A 54 11.60 -15.56 -17.26
CA ASP A 54 11.43 -16.91 -16.70
C ASP A 54 10.35 -17.73 -17.42
N THR A 55 9.34 -17.05 -17.97
CA THR A 55 8.14 -17.72 -18.50
C THR A 55 7.97 -17.61 -20.01
N GLY A 56 8.63 -16.64 -20.65
CA GLY A 56 8.38 -16.29 -22.05
C GLY A 56 7.07 -15.53 -22.29
N ASN A 57 6.32 -15.18 -21.23
CA ASN A 57 5.15 -14.32 -21.32
C ASN A 57 5.52 -12.85 -21.55
N ASN A 58 4.53 -12.03 -21.91
CA ASN A 58 4.73 -10.61 -22.15
C ASN A 58 3.80 -9.76 -21.26
N VAL A 59 4.29 -9.44 -20.07
CA VAL A 59 3.68 -8.47 -19.17
C VAL A 59 4.30 -7.10 -19.41
N SER A 60 3.46 -6.09 -19.66
CA SER A 60 3.86 -4.71 -19.90
C SER A 60 3.26 -3.75 -18.87
N ILE A 61 3.97 -2.66 -18.58
CA ILE A 61 3.60 -1.68 -17.57
C ILE A 61 3.30 -0.32 -18.21
N ASP A 62 2.13 0.23 -17.90
CA ASP A 62 1.72 1.60 -18.20
C ASP A 62 1.71 2.41 -16.89
N ALA A 63 2.82 3.12 -16.65
CA ALA A 63 3.02 3.92 -15.45
C ALA A 63 2.53 5.37 -15.65
N VAL A 64 1.66 5.85 -14.76
CA VAL A 64 1.07 7.21 -14.81
C VAL A 64 1.24 7.95 -13.48
N PRO A 65 1.19 9.29 -13.44
CA PRO A 65 1.17 10.03 -12.18
C PRO A 65 -0.01 9.61 -11.29
N TYR A 66 0.20 9.55 -9.95
CA TYR A 66 -0.82 9.11 -8.98
C TYR A 66 -2.16 9.82 -9.14
N GLY A 67 -2.14 11.15 -9.29
CA GLY A 67 -3.35 11.96 -9.40
C GLY A 67 -4.24 11.64 -10.62
N GLY A 68 -3.67 11.03 -11.67
CA GLY A 68 -4.42 10.60 -12.86
C GLY A 68 -4.75 9.10 -12.88
N LEU A 69 -4.23 8.32 -11.94
CA LEU A 69 -4.37 6.86 -11.97
C LEU A 69 -5.83 6.43 -11.77
N LEU A 70 -6.50 6.96 -10.75
CA LEU A 70 -7.86 6.55 -10.39
C LEU A 70 -8.84 6.72 -11.56
N ASP A 71 -8.81 7.87 -12.24
CA ASP A 71 -9.70 8.15 -13.37
C ASP A 71 -9.38 7.26 -14.59
N LYS A 72 -8.10 6.93 -14.80
CA LYS A 72 -7.68 5.99 -15.83
C LYS A 72 -8.18 4.58 -15.57
N ILE A 73 -8.09 4.11 -14.32
CA ILE A 73 -8.66 2.81 -13.91
C ILE A 73 -10.19 2.82 -14.08
N ARG A 74 -10.88 3.85 -13.54
CA ARG A 74 -12.35 4.00 -13.67
C ARG A 74 -12.81 3.94 -15.12
N SER A 75 -12.11 4.65 -16.00
CA SER A 75 -12.42 4.66 -17.44
C SER A 75 -12.29 3.26 -18.05
N SER A 76 -11.21 2.53 -17.73
CA SER A 76 -10.98 1.17 -18.24
C SER A 76 -12.03 0.16 -17.75
N VAL A 77 -12.35 0.16 -16.46
CA VAL A 77 -13.28 -0.84 -15.89
C VAL A 77 -14.75 -0.58 -16.21
N ARG A 78 -15.09 0.65 -16.61
CA ARG A 78 -16.45 1.05 -17.04
C ARG A 78 -16.67 0.93 -18.55
N ALA A 79 -15.60 0.82 -19.33
CA ALA A 79 -15.70 0.57 -20.77
C ALA A 79 -16.32 -0.81 -21.06
N LYS A 80 -16.83 -0.98 -22.29
CA LYS A 80 -17.35 -2.28 -22.75
C LYS A 80 -16.27 -3.37 -22.71
N GLU A 81 -15.04 -3.00 -23.05
CA GLU A 81 -13.86 -3.85 -23.04
C GLU A 81 -12.74 -3.11 -22.31
N GLY A 82 -12.11 -3.78 -21.35
CA GLY A 82 -11.06 -3.20 -20.52
C GLY A 82 -9.77 -2.97 -21.32
N VAL A 83 -9.09 -1.86 -21.04
CA VAL A 83 -7.79 -1.51 -21.65
C VAL A 83 -6.63 -2.18 -20.91
N TYR A 84 -6.84 -2.53 -19.64
CA TYR A 84 -5.85 -3.12 -18.76
C TYR A 84 -6.33 -4.46 -18.23
N ASP A 85 -5.43 -5.43 -18.19
CA ASP A 85 -5.68 -6.77 -17.65
C ASP A 85 -5.47 -6.81 -16.15
N ILE A 86 -4.60 -5.93 -15.65
CA ILE A 86 -4.36 -5.72 -14.23
C ILE A 86 -4.42 -4.23 -13.91
N THR A 87 -5.18 -3.90 -12.87
CA THR A 87 -5.30 -2.54 -12.34
C THR A 87 -4.65 -2.47 -10.96
N MET A 88 -3.67 -1.57 -10.81
CA MET A 88 -3.05 -1.32 -9.51
C MET A 88 -3.91 -0.34 -8.72
N ILE A 89 -4.52 -0.83 -7.65
CA ILE A 89 -5.51 -0.11 -6.87
C ILE A 89 -4.90 0.21 -5.50
N ASP A 90 -4.95 1.49 -5.14
CA ASP A 90 -4.65 1.96 -3.79
C ASP A 90 -5.74 1.43 -2.84
N ILE A 91 -5.35 0.96 -1.66
CA ILE A 91 -6.26 0.52 -0.58
C ILE A 91 -7.43 1.49 -0.36
N ASN A 92 -7.22 2.80 -0.47
CA ASN A 92 -8.25 3.81 -0.28
C ASN A 92 -9.37 3.77 -1.33
N TRP A 93 -9.13 3.13 -2.48
CA TRP A 93 -10.11 3.02 -3.57
C TRP A 93 -10.79 1.65 -3.62
N LEU A 94 -10.35 0.67 -2.83
CA LEU A 94 -10.85 -0.70 -2.96
C LEU A 94 -12.35 -0.84 -2.71
N GLY A 95 -12.90 -0.09 -1.76
CA GLY A 95 -14.35 -0.09 -1.50
C GLY A 95 -15.16 0.28 -2.74
N GLU A 96 -14.70 1.24 -3.55
CA GLU A 96 -15.33 1.61 -4.83
C GLU A 96 -15.26 0.44 -5.83
N PHE A 97 -14.08 -0.16 -6.01
CA PHE A 97 -13.86 -1.20 -7.03
C PHE A 97 -14.59 -2.49 -6.73
N TYR A 98 -14.55 -2.94 -5.47
CA TYR A 98 -15.29 -4.10 -5.00
C TYR A 98 -16.79 -3.85 -5.00
N GLY A 99 -17.22 -2.78 -4.35
CA GLY A 99 -18.63 -2.50 -4.18
C GLY A 99 -19.34 -2.05 -5.46
N GLY A 100 -18.59 -1.65 -6.49
CA GLY A 100 -19.07 -1.39 -7.85
C GLY A 100 -19.04 -2.62 -8.77
N GLY A 101 -18.50 -3.76 -8.31
CA GLY A 101 -18.43 -4.99 -9.09
C GLY A 101 -17.55 -4.86 -10.33
N PHE A 102 -16.43 -4.15 -10.24
CA PHE A 102 -15.53 -3.92 -11.36
C PHE A 102 -14.46 -5.01 -11.53
N LEU A 103 -14.26 -5.84 -10.52
CA LEU A 103 -13.22 -6.87 -10.46
C LEU A 103 -13.79 -8.29 -10.56
N THR A 104 -12.96 -9.21 -11.04
CA THR A 104 -13.29 -10.65 -11.15
C THR A 104 -12.94 -11.37 -9.84
N PRO A 105 -13.86 -12.14 -9.21
CA PRO A 105 -13.51 -13.01 -8.10
C PRO A 105 -12.53 -14.09 -8.55
N ILE A 106 -11.44 -14.33 -7.82
CA ILE A 106 -10.36 -15.21 -8.26
C ILE A 106 -10.83 -16.66 -8.47
N LYS A 107 -11.76 -17.13 -7.62
CA LYS A 107 -12.35 -18.48 -7.76
C LYS A 107 -13.21 -18.66 -9.01
N SER A 108 -13.62 -17.57 -9.67
CA SER A 108 -14.30 -17.67 -10.97
C SER A 108 -13.33 -17.90 -12.15
N ILE A 109 -12.02 -17.69 -11.91
CA ILE A 109 -10.94 -18.01 -12.85
C ILE A 109 -10.41 -19.42 -12.54
N GLU A 110 -10.07 -19.67 -11.27
CA GLU A 110 -9.54 -20.96 -10.79
C GLU A 110 -10.21 -21.32 -9.44
N ALA A 111 -11.18 -22.24 -9.46
CA ALA A 111 -12.03 -22.56 -8.31
C ALA A 111 -11.27 -23.04 -7.06
N ASP A 112 -10.20 -23.80 -7.25
CA ASP A 112 -9.41 -24.37 -6.16
C ASP A 112 -8.28 -23.47 -5.69
N TYR A 113 -8.10 -22.29 -6.30
CA TYR A 113 -7.05 -21.37 -5.90
C TYR A 113 -7.20 -20.95 -4.43
N ARG A 114 -6.07 -20.93 -3.71
CA ARG A 114 -5.93 -20.43 -2.35
C ARG A 114 -4.71 -19.53 -2.28
N LEU A 115 -4.90 -18.36 -1.68
CA LEU A 115 -3.79 -17.45 -1.38
C LEU A 115 -2.83 -18.15 -0.39
N PRO A 116 -1.51 -18.19 -0.64
CA PRO A 116 -0.57 -18.75 0.31
C PRO A 116 -0.66 -18.08 1.69
N GLU A 117 -0.55 -18.85 2.77
CA GLU A 117 -0.76 -18.32 4.13
C GLU A 117 0.24 -17.23 4.54
N GLN A 118 1.43 -17.24 3.93
CA GLN A 118 2.49 -16.27 4.20
C GLN A 118 2.27 -14.94 3.46
N VAL A 119 1.34 -14.88 2.51
CA VAL A 119 0.97 -13.63 1.82
C VAL A 119 0.09 -12.80 2.75
N LEU A 120 0.52 -11.56 3.00
CA LEU A 120 -0.13 -10.63 3.90
C LEU A 120 -1.47 -10.14 3.31
N THR A 121 -2.53 -10.17 4.12
CA THR A 121 -3.89 -9.76 3.70
C THR A 121 -4.23 -8.31 4.06
N PHE A 122 -3.38 -7.63 4.83
CA PHE A 122 -3.51 -6.22 5.22
C PHE A 122 -4.88 -5.87 5.83
N GLY A 123 -5.30 -6.67 6.81
CA GLY A 123 -6.61 -6.52 7.43
C GLY A 123 -7.74 -7.00 6.53
N ASP A 124 -7.52 -8.13 5.85
CA ASP A 124 -8.45 -8.79 4.94
C ASP A 124 -8.86 -7.97 3.71
N ALA A 125 -8.10 -6.93 3.38
CA ALA A 125 -8.35 -6.03 2.25
C ALA A 125 -8.45 -6.74 0.88
N LEU A 126 -7.91 -7.95 0.77
CA LEU A 126 -7.96 -8.76 -0.45
C LEU A 126 -9.31 -9.46 -0.67
N TYR A 127 -10.12 -9.54 0.40
CA TYR A 127 -11.38 -10.28 0.45
C TYR A 127 -12.55 -9.34 0.61
N TRP A 128 -13.63 -9.58 -0.14
CA TRP A 128 -14.83 -8.74 -0.10
C TRP A 128 -16.10 -9.57 0.03
N ASP A 129 -16.86 -9.29 1.08
CA ASP A 129 -18.22 -9.79 1.23
C ASP A 129 -19.17 -8.83 0.49
N ASN A 130 -19.60 -9.26 -0.70
CA ASN A 130 -20.48 -8.43 -1.52
C ASN A 130 -21.89 -8.26 -0.92
N ALA A 131 -22.36 -9.15 -0.04
CA ALA A 131 -23.66 -9.03 0.60
C ALA A 131 -23.60 -8.01 1.74
N ARG A 132 -22.57 -8.11 2.59
CA ARG A 132 -22.38 -7.24 3.76
C ARG A 132 -21.67 -5.92 3.44
N LYS A 133 -21.04 -5.82 2.26
CA LYS A 133 -20.23 -4.67 1.83
C LYS A 133 -19.08 -4.36 2.79
N VAL A 134 -18.38 -5.40 3.23
CA VAL A 134 -17.23 -5.32 4.15
C VAL A 134 -16.05 -6.14 3.64
N PHE A 135 -14.85 -5.77 4.07
CA PHE A 135 -13.65 -6.58 3.88
C PHE A 135 -13.63 -7.68 4.92
N ASN A 136 -13.64 -8.94 4.49
CA ASN A 136 -13.71 -10.08 5.42
C ASN A 136 -13.23 -11.37 4.75
N LYS A 137 -12.18 -12.00 5.30
CA LYS A 137 -11.59 -13.20 4.72
C LYS A 137 -12.47 -14.45 4.87
N GLN A 138 -13.29 -14.54 5.92
CA GLN A 138 -14.08 -15.74 6.21
C GLN A 138 -15.35 -15.82 5.35
N SER A 139 -16.00 -14.68 5.12
CA SER A 139 -17.28 -14.59 4.40
C SER A 139 -17.16 -14.01 2.99
N GLY A 140 -16.07 -13.30 2.69
CA GLY A 140 -15.83 -12.67 1.40
C GLY A 140 -15.08 -13.55 0.41
N ASP A 141 -15.21 -13.20 -0.87
CA ASP A 141 -14.42 -13.79 -1.94
C ASP A 141 -13.08 -13.05 -2.09
N LEU A 142 -12.03 -13.77 -2.48
CA LEU A 142 -10.76 -13.15 -2.87
C LEU A 142 -10.92 -12.48 -4.25
N TYR A 143 -10.55 -11.20 -4.35
CA TYR A 143 -10.65 -10.42 -5.60
C TYR A 143 -9.33 -9.84 -6.10
N THR A 144 -8.35 -9.64 -5.22
CA THR A 144 -7.09 -8.97 -5.57
C THR A 144 -5.91 -9.67 -4.93
N PHE A 145 -4.73 -9.39 -5.45
CA PHE A 145 -3.45 -9.83 -4.91
C PHE A 145 -2.68 -8.62 -4.38
N PRO A 146 -2.01 -8.71 -3.22
CA PRO A 146 -1.16 -7.64 -2.75
C PRO A 146 0.07 -7.55 -3.65
N VAL A 147 0.42 -6.32 -4.03
CA VAL A 147 1.55 -6.05 -4.91
C VAL A 147 2.69 -5.40 -4.15
N THR A 148 2.38 -4.45 -3.28
CA THR A 148 3.41 -3.90 -2.40
C THR A 148 2.83 -3.50 -1.06
N ALA A 149 3.52 -3.88 0.02
CA ALA A 149 3.25 -3.34 1.33
C ALA A 149 3.74 -1.89 1.37
N ASN A 150 2.94 -1.01 1.94
CA ASN A 150 3.31 0.39 2.11
C ASN A 150 2.86 0.97 3.45
N PRO A 151 3.00 0.25 4.58
CA PRO A 151 2.73 0.84 5.89
C PRO A 151 3.72 1.97 6.14
N GLN A 152 3.39 2.80 7.11
CA GLN A 152 4.35 3.76 7.65
C GLN A 152 5.23 3.08 8.69
N LEU A 153 6.52 3.41 8.66
CA LEU A 153 7.54 2.90 9.57
C LEU A 153 8.33 4.07 10.14
N PHE A 154 8.97 3.85 11.27
CA PHE A 154 9.89 4.80 11.87
C PHE A 154 11.29 4.60 11.31
N TYR A 155 11.79 5.63 10.63
CA TYR A 155 13.14 5.68 10.09
C TYR A 155 14.01 6.54 10.99
N TYR A 156 15.21 6.06 11.31
CA TYR A 156 16.16 6.81 12.12
C TYR A 156 17.58 6.68 11.60
N ARG A 157 18.39 7.72 11.79
CA ARG A 157 19.81 7.74 11.40
C ARG A 157 20.66 7.05 12.46
N LYS A 158 21.05 5.80 12.21
CA LYS A 158 21.89 4.98 13.10
C LYS A 158 23.17 5.70 13.50
N ASP A 159 23.81 6.37 12.55
CA ASP A 159 25.07 7.09 12.78
C ASP A 159 24.87 8.33 13.68
N ILE A 160 23.74 9.02 13.58
CA ILE A 160 23.39 10.15 14.45
C ILE A 160 23.03 9.64 15.85
N TYR A 161 22.22 8.58 15.93
CA TYR A 161 21.83 7.94 17.19
C TYR A 161 23.03 7.42 17.97
N GLN A 162 23.94 6.70 17.31
CA GLN A 162 25.16 6.18 17.92
C GLN A 162 26.04 7.31 18.48
N LYS A 163 26.23 8.40 17.72
CA LYS A 163 26.99 9.58 18.18
C LYS A 163 26.34 10.26 19.38
N ALA A 164 25.02 10.24 19.47
CA ALA A 164 24.26 10.85 20.56
C ALA A 164 24.05 9.92 21.77
N GLY A 165 24.51 8.66 21.70
CA GLY A 165 24.27 7.64 22.72
C GLY A 165 22.79 7.30 22.89
N LEU A 166 22.03 7.29 21.79
CA LEU A 166 20.59 7.05 21.77
C LEU A 166 20.23 5.68 21.20
N THR A 167 19.12 5.12 21.68
CA THR A 167 18.44 3.96 21.08
C THR A 167 17.15 4.40 20.39
N PRO A 168 16.68 3.68 19.35
CA PRO A 168 15.39 3.94 18.72
C PRO A 168 14.26 4.00 19.76
N PRO A 169 13.40 5.03 19.73
CA PRO A 169 12.31 5.19 20.68
C PRO A 169 11.26 4.10 20.45
N LYS A 170 10.68 3.62 21.54
CA LYS A 170 9.52 2.72 21.55
C LYS A 170 8.26 3.48 21.97
N THR A 171 8.41 4.51 22.79
CA THR A 171 7.28 5.32 23.28
C THR A 171 7.24 6.73 22.71
N TRP A 172 6.09 7.37 22.83
CA TRP A 172 5.89 8.77 22.49
C TRP A 172 6.76 9.74 23.32
N GLU A 173 7.00 9.40 24.58
CA GLU A 173 7.86 10.16 25.47
C GLU A 173 9.32 10.10 24.99
N GLU A 174 9.83 8.89 24.73
CA GLU A 174 11.17 8.66 24.18
C GLU A 174 11.34 9.33 22.82
N LEU A 175 10.32 9.25 21.94
CA LEU A 175 10.34 9.91 20.64
C LEU A 175 10.45 11.44 20.80
N THR A 176 9.74 12.02 21.77
CA THR A 176 9.77 13.46 22.05
C THR A 176 11.14 13.89 22.56
N GLU A 177 11.74 13.13 23.47
CA GLU A 177 13.07 13.38 24.02
C GLU A 177 14.14 13.29 22.93
N ASN A 178 14.12 12.22 22.15
CA ASN A 178 15.04 12.04 21.01
C ASN A 178 14.88 13.17 19.99
N THR A 179 13.63 13.55 19.67
CA THR A 179 13.34 14.66 18.73
C THR A 179 14.02 15.94 19.20
N LYS A 180 13.79 16.34 20.46
CA LYS A 180 14.35 17.58 21.02
C LYS A 180 15.87 17.55 21.05
N LYS A 181 16.48 16.44 21.49
CA LYS A 181 17.94 16.29 21.57
C LYS A 181 18.61 16.35 20.19
N LEU A 182 17.94 15.82 19.16
CA LEU A 182 18.46 15.74 17.80
C LEU A 182 18.09 16.94 16.91
N HIS A 183 17.27 17.88 17.40
CA HIS A 183 16.83 19.04 16.64
C HIS A 183 17.90 20.14 16.61
N GLN A 184 18.56 20.32 15.47
CA GLN A 184 19.62 21.32 15.25
C GLN A 184 19.44 22.00 13.87
N PRO A 185 18.33 22.70 13.62
CA PRO A 185 18.08 23.36 12.34
C PRO A 185 19.07 24.51 12.07
N PRO A 186 19.36 24.84 10.80
CA PRO A 186 18.88 24.17 9.58
C PRO A 186 19.69 22.92 9.23
N ARG A 187 20.69 22.55 10.06
CA ARG A 187 21.59 21.42 9.77
C ARG A 187 20.84 20.10 9.80
N GLN A 188 20.00 19.91 10.81
CA GLN A 188 19.35 18.65 11.11
C GLN A 188 17.99 18.89 11.78
N ASN A 189 16.93 18.42 11.13
CA ASN A 189 15.61 18.39 11.72
C ASN A 189 15.46 17.20 12.66
N GLY A 190 14.73 17.42 13.74
CA GLY A 190 14.65 16.50 14.87
C GLY A 190 13.78 15.31 14.54
N PHE A 191 12.65 15.55 13.88
CA PHE A 191 11.71 14.54 13.40
C PHE A 191 10.90 15.12 12.23
N LEU A 192 10.63 14.31 11.20
CA LEU A 192 9.78 14.71 10.08
C LEU A 192 8.54 13.83 9.97
N ILE A 193 7.41 14.46 9.68
CA ILE A 193 6.12 13.86 9.34
C ILE A 193 5.45 14.72 8.25
N ARG A 194 4.48 14.18 7.53
CA ARG A 194 3.75 14.90 6.47
C ARG A 194 2.56 15.64 7.04
N GLY A 195 2.54 16.96 6.85
CA GLY A 195 1.42 17.80 7.28
C GLY A 195 0.58 18.33 6.13
N GLY A 196 0.95 18.06 4.87
CA GLY A 196 0.19 18.53 3.71
C GLY A 196 -1.27 18.01 3.72
N PRO A 197 -2.24 18.79 3.21
CA PRO A 197 -3.67 18.46 3.32
C PRO A 197 -4.06 17.14 2.64
N GLN A 198 -3.29 16.69 1.64
CA GLN A 198 -3.50 15.41 0.95
C GLN A 198 -2.77 14.23 1.62
N ASP A 199 -1.78 14.50 2.47
CA ASP A 199 -0.92 13.48 3.08
C ASP A 199 -1.27 13.20 4.55
N ILE A 200 -1.77 14.21 5.27
CA ILE A 200 -1.92 14.19 6.73
C ILE A 200 -2.83 13.07 7.24
N VAL A 201 -3.88 12.71 6.49
CA VAL A 201 -4.86 11.69 6.92
C VAL A 201 -4.19 10.33 7.07
N PHE A 202 -3.39 9.94 6.08
CA PHE A 202 -2.63 8.71 6.19
C PHE A 202 -1.55 8.87 7.26
N ASP A 203 -0.80 9.98 7.25
CA ASP A 203 0.37 10.11 8.13
C ASP A 203 0.03 10.07 9.63
N ILE A 204 -1.07 10.72 10.02
CA ILE A 204 -1.52 10.77 11.41
C ILE A 204 -2.11 9.45 11.91
N SER A 205 -2.58 8.60 11.00
CA SER A 205 -3.40 7.45 11.35
C SER A 205 -2.78 6.50 12.38
N PRO A 206 -1.47 6.19 12.37
CA PRO A 206 -0.90 5.32 13.41
C PRO A 206 -0.94 5.95 14.80
N PHE A 207 -0.91 7.29 14.89
CA PHE A 207 -0.98 8.02 16.15
C PHE A 207 -2.41 8.05 16.72
N LEU A 208 -3.42 8.15 15.85
CA LEU A 208 -4.82 8.06 16.26
C LEU A 208 -5.14 6.63 16.71
N LEU A 209 -4.79 5.64 15.90
CA LEU A 209 -5.08 4.23 16.15
C LEU A 209 -4.35 3.71 17.40
N SER A 210 -3.07 4.03 17.56
CA SER A 210 -2.30 3.63 18.76
C SER A 210 -2.76 4.35 20.03
N ALA A 211 -3.52 5.44 19.92
CA ALA A 211 -4.21 6.08 21.05
C ALA A 211 -5.54 5.39 21.40
N GLY A 212 -6.00 4.40 20.62
CA GLY A 212 -7.33 3.82 20.73
C GLY A 212 -8.42 4.67 20.08
N GLY A 213 -8.04 5.67 19.28
CA GLY A 213 -8.95 6.49 18.47
C GLY A 213 -9.07 5.97 17.04
N GLY A 214 -9.76 6.72 16.18
CA GLY A 214 -9.99 6.31 14.79
C GLY A 214 -11.10 7.13 14.14
N ILE A 215 -11.54 6.71 12.96
CA ILE A 215 -12.74 7.28 12.29
C ILE A 215 -13.99 6.55 12.77
N PHE A 216 -13.95 5.22 12.71
CA PHE A 216 -15.05 4.31 13.03
C PHE A 216 -14.72 3.44 14.23
N LYS A 217 -15.74 3.00 14.95
CA LYS A 217 -15.60 2.20 16.16
C LYS A 217 -15.04 0.80 15.90
N ASP A 218 -15.70 0.02 15.04
CA ASP A 218 -15.22 -1.30 14.64
C ASP A 218 -15.73 -1.67 13.24
N PRO A 219 -15.16 -1.07 12.19
CA PRO A 219 -15.67 -1.23 10.85
C PRO A 219 -15.44 -2.64 10.26
N ARG A 220 -14.58 -3.46 10.87
CA ARG A 220 -14.40 -4.87 10.47
C ARG A 220 -15.61 -5.71 10.87
N GLU A 221 -16.16 -5.43 12.04
CA GLU A 221 -17.39 -6.05 12.54
C GLU A 221 -18.66 -5.36 11.99
N GLY A 222 -18.50 -4.35 11.13
CA GLY A 222 -19.59 -3.57 10.54
C GLY A 222 -20.13 -2.46 11.46
N ASP A 223 -19.46 -2.16 12.57
CA ASP A 223 -19.78 -1.02 13.43
C ASP A 223 -19.12 0.26 12.88
N PHE A 224 -19.87 0.95 12.03
CA PHE A 224 -19.49 2.25 11.44
C PHE A 224 -19.90 3.45 12.30
N ASN A 225 -20.19 3.28 13.60
CA ASN A 225 -20.38 4.42 14.50
C ASN A 225 -19.13 5.30 14.52
N ILE A 226 -19.32 6.62 14.48
CA ILE A 226 -18.21 7.58 14.39
C ILE A 226 -17.55 7.72 15.76
N ILE A 227 -16.22 7.68 15.80
CA ILE A 227 -15.42 7.95 17.01
C ILE A 227 -14.37 9.02 16.78
N LEU A 228 -14.46 9.76 15.66
CA LEU A 228 -13.45 10.74 15.22
C LEU A 228 -13.24 11.88 16.21
N ASN A 229 -14.27 12.29 16.95
CA ASN A 229 -14.23 13.27 18.02
C ASN A 229 -14.22 12.62 19.42
N SER A 230 -13.57 11.47 19.58
CA SER A 230 -13.32 10.86 20.89
C SER A 230 -12.14 11.49 21.63
N PRO A 231 -12.09 11.40 22.98
CA PRO A 231 -10.91 11.79 23.76
C PRO A 231 -9.62 11.10 23.31
N GLU A 232 -9.70 9.84 22.89
CA GLU A 232 -8.59 9.05 22.37
C GLU A 232 -8.05 9.63 21.06
N THR A 233 -8.94 9.98 20.13
CA THR A 233 -8.56 10.60 18.86
C THR A 233 -7.98 12.00 19.07
N LEU A 234 -8.56 12.77 20.01
CA LEU A 234 -8.02 14.07 20.41
C LEU A 234 -6.59 13.94 20.98
N ARG A 235 -6.34 12.93 21.82
CA ARG A 235 -5.00 12.67 22.38
C ARG A 235 -3.99 12.39 21.27
N GLY A 236 -4.35 11.55 20.30
CA GLY A 236 -3.51 11.27 19.13
C GLY A 236 -3.23 12.51 18.28
N LEU A 237 -4.25 13.32 17.98
CA LEU A 237 -4.09 14.55 17.21
C LEU A 237 -3.21 15.58 17.92
N LYS A 238 -3.45 15.81 19.22
CA LYS A 238 -2.63 16.75 20.02
C LYS A 238 -1.17 16.32 20.04
N TYR A 239 -0.90 15.02 20.24
CA TYR A 239 0.48 14.52 20.19
C TYR A 239 1.12 14.70 18.81
N TYR A 240 0.40 14.34 17.73
CA TYR A 240 0.88 14.51 16.36
C TYR A 240 1.29 15.96 16.06
N ILE A 241 0.44 16.93 16.41
CA ILE A 241 0.73 18.36 16.22
C ILE A 241 1.96 18.78 17.03
N ALA A 242 2.06 18.33 18.29
CA ALA A 242 3.17 18.69 19.16
C ALA A 242 4.51 18.14 18.65
N ILE A 243 4.55 16.85 18.28
CA ILE A 243 5.79 16.22 17.79
C ILE A 243 6.21 16.77 16.43
N ALA A 244 5.25 17.11 15.56
CA ALA A 244 5.51 17.76 14.27
C ALA A 244 6.27 19.09 14.47
N LYS A 245 5.73 19.95 15.33
CA LYS A 245 6.26 21.29 15.61
C LYS A 245 7.59 21.23 16.38
N ALA A 246 7.79 20.21 17.21
CA ALA A 246 9.06 19.98 17.88
C ALA A 246 10.16 19.50 16.92
N GLY A 247 9.79 18.79 15.86
CA GLY A 247 10.74 18.17 14.93
C GLY A 247 11.11 19.04 13.73
N TYR A 248 10.18 19.85 13.22
CA TYR A 248 10.32 20.67 12.03
C TYR A 248 9.53 21.97 12.13
N SER A 249 10.07 23.05 11.55
CA SER A 249 9.45 24.38 11.64
C SER A 249 8.21 24.54 10.75
N ASN A 250 8.09 23.77 9.67
CA ASN A 250 6.97 23.89 8.72
C ASN A 250 6.37 22.53 8.32
N PRO A 251 5.84 21.75 9.28
CA PRO A 251 5.33 20.41 9.00
C PRO A 251 4.16 20.41 8.02
N GLY A 252 3.33 21.46 8.01
CA GLY A 252 2.18 21.61 7.11
C GLY A 252 2.55 21.68 5.62
N ALA A 253 3.81 22.01 5.28
CA ALA A 253 4.27 22.02 3.90
C ALA A 253 4.86 20.69 3.44
N LEU A 254 5.18 19.75 4.34
CA LEU A 254 5.85 18.51 3.96
C LEU A 254 4.89 17.54 3.27
N THR A 255 5.17 17.31 2.00
CA THR A 255 4.68 16.17 1.21
C THR A 255 5.55 14.93 1.43
N GLN A 256 5.09 13.76 0.94
CA GLN A 256 5.91 12.55 0.94
C GLN A 256 7.26 12.73 0.23
N GLY A 257 7.28 13.37 -0.93
CA GLY A 257 8.50 13.55 -1.72
C GLY A 257 9.54 14.40 -1.00
N GLU A 258 9.12 15.54 -0.45
CA GLU A 258 10.00 16.45 0.30
C GLU A 258 10.53 15.79 1.59
N LEU A 259 9.68 15.05 2.30
CA LEU A 259 10.10 14.32 3.49
C LEU A 259 11.19 13.30 3.16
N ILE A 260 10.97 12.46 2.13
CA ILE A 260 11.95 11.45 1.69
C ILE A 260 13.25 12.15 1.27
N GLN A 261 13.16 13.26 0.53
CA GLN A 261 14.34 14.00 0.07
C GLN A 261 15.15 14.59 1.24
N LEU A 262 14.48 15.15 2.25
CA LEU A 262 15.16 15.67 3.44
C LEU A 262 15.85 14.56 4.22
N PHE A 263 15.25 13.37 4.32
CA PHE A 263 15.89 12.22 4.95
C PHE A 263 17.07 11.70 4.12
N ALA A 264 16.87 11.52 2.81
CA ALA A 264 17.86 11.03 1.85
C ALA A 264 19.12 11.91 1.78
N THR A 265 18.96 13.22 1.93
CA THR A 265 20.05 14.22 1.95
C THR A 265 20.62 14.48 3.34
N GLY A 266 20.20 13.71 4.34
CA GLY A 266 20.72 13.75 5.70
C GLY A 266 20.30 14.97 6.53
N LYS A 267 19.22 15.66 6.13
CA LYS A 267 18.64 16.81 6.83
C LYS A 267 17.63 16.44 7.91
N ALA A 268 17.40 15.14 8.15
CA ALA A 268 16.55 14.63 9.22
C ALA A 268 17.27 13.56 10.04
N ALA A 269 17.12 13.61 11.36
CA ALA A 269 17.66 12.60 12.26
C ALA A 269 16.76 11.35 12.33
N GLN A 270 15.46 11.55 12.18
CA GLN A 270 14.42 10.54 12.24
C GLN A 270 13.17 11.05 11.51
N ALA A 271 12.32 10.14 11.06
CA ALA A 271 11.09 10.50 10.36
C ALA A 271 10.08 9.35 10.37
N ASN A 272 8.81 9.70 10.22
CA ASN A 272 7.77 8.75 9.84
C ASN A 272 7.71 8.68 8.31
N ILE A 273 8.01 7.51 7.73
CA ILE A 273 8.07 7.36 6.26
C ILE A 273 7.33 6.09 5.85
N VAL A 274 6.67 6.12 4.71
CA VAL A 274 6.10 4.92 4.09
C VAL A 274 7.20 3.96 3.63
N ALA A 275 6.94 2.66 3.72
CA ALA A 275 7.88 1.59 3.40
C ALA A 275 8.47 1.70 1.98
N ALA A 276 7.70 2.24 1.03
CA ALA A 276 8.14 2.51 -0.35
C ALA A 276 9.40 3.38 -0.44
N ALA A 277 9.70 4.22 0.56
CA ALA A 277 10.90 5.04 0.58
C ALA A 277 12.20 4.22 0.59
N ARG A 278 12.14 2.92 0.92
CA ARG A 278 13.32 2.04 0.86
C ARG A 278 14.00 2.08 -0.51
N GLY A 279 13.24 2.04 -1.60
CA GLY A 279 13.79 2.10 -2.97
C GLY A 279 14.76 3.27 -3.18
N PRO A 280 14.29 4.53 -3.15
CA PRO A 280 15.17 5.69 -3.32
C PRO A 280 16.19 5.87 -2.19
N LEU A 281 15.90 5.44 -0.95
CA LEU A 281 16.85 5.54 0.16
C LEU A 281 18.01 4.56 0.06
N SER A 282 17.82 3.42 -0.61
CA SER A 282 18.85 2.42 -0.88
C SER A 282 19.62 2.68 -2.18
N ASN A 283 19.20 3.65 -3.00
CA ASN A 283 19.91 4.05 -4.21
C ASN A 283 21.00 5.11 -3.90
N PRO A 284 22.31 4.80 -4.10
CA PRO A 284 23.39 5.73 -3.82
C PRO A 284 23.39 6.98 -4.73
N ASP A 285 22.73 6.93 -5.90
CA ASP A 285 22.63 8.08 -6.81
C ASP A 285 21.66 9.15 -6.27
N SER A 286 20.71 8.75 -5.41
CA SER A 286 19.69 9.64 -4.84
C SER A 286 19.77 9.81 -3.33
N SER A 287 20.60 9.04 -2.62
CA SER A 287 20.63 8.99 -1.15
C SER A 287 22.06 8.91 -0.60
N ILE A 288 22.39 9.78 0.35
CA ILE A 288 23.68 9.75 1.07
C ILE A 288 23.64 8.88 2.35
N VAL A 289 22.47 8.27 2.60
CA VAL A 289 22.17 7.54 3.85
C VAL A 289 21.94 6.04 3.62
N THR A 290 22.24 5.50 2.44
CA THR A 290 21.93 4.11 2.01
C THR A 290 22.22 3.02 3.05
N ASP A 291 23.27 3.16 3.85
CA ASP A 291 23.69 2.25 4.92
C ASP A 291 23.59 2.84 6.34
N LYS A 292 23.17 4.10 6.45
CA LYS A 292 23.24 4.92 7.69
C LYS A 292 21.92 5.02 8.43
N TYR A 293 20.85 4.41 7.95
CA TYR A 293 19.56 4.39 8.66
C TYR A 293 19.21 2.98 9.16
N GLY A 294 18.26 2.95 10.10
CA GLY A 294 17.57 1.76 10.56
C GLY A 294 16.08 2.02 10.53
N VAL A 295 15.32 0.94 10.60
CA VAL A 295 13.86 0.98 10.56
C VAL A 295 13.28 0.18 11.71
N THR A 296 12.28 0.75 12.36
CA THR A 296 11.43 0.10 13.36
C THR A 296 9.97 0.44 13.08
N VAL A 297 9.05 -0.14 13.85
CA VAL A 297 7.67 0.35 13.87
C VAL A 297 7.57 1.74 14.50
N ILE A 298 6.45 2.43 14.26
CA ILE A 298 6.20 3.77 14.81
C ILE A 298 6.02 3.70 16.33
N PRO A 299 6.71 4.56 17.11
CA PRO A 299 6.51 4.63 18.55
C PRO A 299 5.05 4.89 18.92
N HIS A 300 4.58 4.29 19.99
CA HIS A 300 3.20 4.36 20.46
C HIS A 300 3.13 4.82 21.93
N PRO A 301 1.95 5.10 22.50
CA PRO A 301 1.85 5.42 23.93
C PRO A 301 2.43 4.29 24.79
N ALA A 302 3.08 4.66 25.90
CA ALA A 302 3.58 3.69 26.86
C ALA A 302 2.45 2.77 27.37
N GLY A 303 2.68 1.45 27.36
CA GLY A 303 1.69 0.46 27.77
C GLY A 303 0.56 0.18 26.76
N ALA A 304 0.49 0.92 25.65
CA ALA A 304 -0.40 0.60 24.54
C ALA A 304 0.26 -0.38 23.55
N LYS A 305 -0.55 -0.93 22.64
CA LYS A 305 -0.06 -1.66 21.46
C LYS A 305 0.05 -0.69 20.29
N GLY A 306 1.10 -0.81 19.50
CA GLY A 306 1.19 -0.09 18.23
C GLY A 306 0.13 -0.61 17.24
N VAL A 307 -0.67 0.30 16.70
CA VAL A 307 -1.67 0.02 15.67
C VAL A 307 -1.39 0.94 14.48
N TYR A 308 -1.26 0.34 13.30
CA TYR A 308 -0.82 1.04 12.09
C TYR A 308 -1.91 0.99 11.04
N ALA A 309 -1.91 1.95 10.13
CA ALA A 309 -2.79 1.86 8.97
C ALA A 309 -2.28 0.85 7.95
N ALA A 310 -3.21 0.08 7.39
CA ALA A 310 -2.99 -0.74 6.22
C ALA A 310 -2.67 0.16 5.03
N GLY A 311 -1.39 0.40 4.80
CA GLY A 311 -0.88 0.93 3.54
C GLY A 311 -0.45 -0.23 2.66
N HIS A 312 -1.07 -0.36 1.49
CA HIS A 312 -0.63 -1.30 0.45
C HIS A 312 -1.29 -0.96 -0.88
N TRP A 313 -0.74 -1.56 -1.93
CA TRP A 313 -1.30 -1.56 -3.28
C TRP A 313 -1.66 -2.98 -3.65
N VAL A 314 -2.80 -3.14 -4.31
CA VAL A 314 -3.26 -4.45 -4.79
C VAL A 314 -3.44 -4.45 -6.30
N GLY A 315 -3.22 -5.60 -6.91
CA GLY A 315 -3.55 -5.86 -8.29
C GLY A 315 -4.92 -6.50 -8.41
N GLY A 316 -5.85 -5.82 -9.08
CA GLY A 316 -7.17 -6.34 -9.40
C GLY A 316 -7.29 -6.72 -10.87
N ILE A 317 -7.97 -7.84 -11.15
CA ILE A 317 -8.27 -8.33 -12.51
C ILE A 317 -9.65 -7.81 -12.91
N PRO A 318 -9.78 -6.88 -13.88
CA PRO A 318 -11.07 -6.33 -14.27
C PRO A 318 -12.05 -7.38 -14.80
N ARG A 319 -13.36 -7.17 -14.58
CA ARG A 319 -14.38 -8.11 -15.06
C ARG A 319 -14.57 -8.11 -16.58
N ASN A 320 -14.25 -7.00 -17.24
CA ASN A 320 -14.57 -6.69 -18.63
C ASN A 320 -13.43 -7.01 -19.61
N ILE A 321 -12.59 -8.00 -19.29
CA ILE A 321 -11.52 -8.50 -20.18
C ILE A 321 -11.77 -9.97 -20.57
N PRO A 322 -11.13 -10.49 -21.64
CA PRO A 322 -11.27 -11.89 -22.07
C PRO A 322 -10.82 -12.90 -21.00
N ALA A 323 -11.39 -14.11 -21.02
CA ALA A 323 -11.07 -15.16 -20.04
C ALA A 323 -9.58 -15.59 -20.08
N ALA A 324 -8.98 -15.65 -21.28
CA ALA A 324 -7.56 -15.96 -21.43
C ALA A 324 -6.66 -14.93 -20.72
N ASN A 325 -7.01 -13.64 -20.81
CA ASN A 325 -6.28 -12.57 -20.13
C ASN A 325 -6.44 -12.65 -18.61
N LYS A 326 -7.62 -13.05 -18.12
CA LYS A 326 -7.85 -13.29 -16.69
C LYS A 326 -6.97 -14.42 -16.17
N GLN A 327 -6.86 -15.52 -16.92
CA GLN A 327 -5.96 -16.62 -16.54
C GLN A 327 -4.50 -16.18 -16.56
N ALA A 328 -4.05 -15.47 -17.60
CA ALA A 328 -2.68 -14.97 -17.66
C ALA A 328 -2.33 -13.98 -16.54
N ALA A 329 -3.27 -13.12 -16.16
CA ALA A 329 -3.11 -12.24 -15.01
C ALA A 329 -3.02 -13.03 -13.69
N LEU A 330 -3.84 -14.07 -13.52
CA LEU A 330 -3.76 -14.96 -12.36
C LEU A 330 -2.41 -15.71 -12.30
N ASP A 331 -1.92 -16.20 -13.44
CA ASP A 331 -0.63 -16.90 -13.53
C ASP A 331 0.54 -15.97 -13.18
N PHE A 332 0.48 -14.70 -13.59
CA PHE A 332 1.42 -13.68 -13.14
C PHE A 332 1.41 -13.51 -11.62
N PHE A 333 0.23 -13.39 -10.99
CA PHE A 333 0.14 -13.24 -9.54
C PHE A 333 0.62 -14.47 -8.78
N LYS A 334 0.30 -15.68 -9.26
CA LYS A 334 0.78 -16.94 -8.68
C LYS A 334 2.31 -16.97 -8.62
N TRP A 335 2.97 -16.62 -9.73
CA TRP A 335 4.43 -16.50 -9.78
C TRP A 335 4.94 -15.34 -8.90
N TYR A 336 4.28 -14.19 -8.96
CA TYR A 336 4.70 -12.98 -8.25
C TYR A 336 4.72 -13.18 -6.73
N GLU A 337 3.78 -13.95 -6.21
CA GLU A 337 3.64 -14.25 -4.78
C GLU A 337 4.55 -15.37 -4.28
N GLU A 338 5.30 -16.05 -5.15
CA GLU A 338 6.31 -17.02 -4.72
C GLU A 338 7.37 -16.36 -3.85
N GLN A 339 7.89 -17.10 -2.87
CA GLN A 339 8.92 -16.58 -1.95
C GLN A 339 10.14 -16.07 -2.72
N ALA A 340 10.59 -16.80 -3.75
CA ALA A 340 11.74 -16.42 -4.57
C ALA A 340 11.50 -15.11 -5.34
N SER A 341 10.31 -14.93 -5.94
CA SER A 341 9.91 -13.70 -6.64
C SER A 341 9.85 -12.51 -5.68
N GLN A 342 9.37 -12.73 -4.45
CA GLN A 342 9.31 -11.69 -3.43
C GLN A 342 10.69 -11.33 -2.84
N VAL A 343 11.61 -12.29 -2.73
CA VAL A 343 13.03 -12.02 -2.43
C VAL A 343 13.64 -11.17 -3.53
N TYR A 344 13.44 -11.54 -4.80
CA TYR A 344 13.95 -10.79 -5.94
C TYR A 344 13.41 -9.35 -5.99
N LEU A 345 12.11 -9.17 -5.74
CA LEU A 345 11.47 -7.86 -5.60
C LEU A 345 12.16 -7.02 -4.52
N TYR A 346 12.38 -7.60 -3.34
CA TYR A 346 13.01 -6.92 -2.21
C TYR A 346 14.46 -6.49 -2.53
N GLU A 347 15.26 -7.39 -3.11
CA GLU A 347 16.63 -7.11 -3.52
C GLU A 347 16.69 -6.07 -4.66
N SER A 348 15.65 -6.00 -5.49
CA SER A 348 15.50 -5.02 -6.57
C SER A 348 15.03 -3.63 -6.11
N GLY A 349 14.80 -3.44 -4.81
CA GLY A 349 14.36 -2.16 -4.22
C GLY A 349 12.85 -2.04 -3.99
N GLY A 350 12.07 -3.07 -4.32
CA GLY A 350 10.64 -3.15 -4.01
C GLY A 350 10.37 -3.44 -2.54
N VAL A 351 9.10 -3.36 -2.15
CA VAL A 351 8.63 -3.72 -0.81
C VAL A 351 7.74 -4.96 -0.90
N PRO A 352 8.12 -6.08 -0.26
CA PRO A 352 7.45 -7.35 -0.40
C PRO A 352 6.13 -7.41 0.36
N VAL A 353 5.35 -8.45 0.06
CA VAL A 353 4.01 -8.70 0.63
C VAL A 353 3.91 -10.04 1.36
N ARG A 354 5.06 -10.64 1.69
CA ARG A 354 5.15 -11.91 2.44
C ARG A 354 5.74 -11.73 3.83
N SER A 355 5.24 -12.48 4.80
CA SER A 355 5.73 -12.48 6.18
C SER A 355 6.98 -13.33 6.41
N ASP A 356 7.30 -14.24 5.50
CA ASP A 356 8.31 -15.30 5.67
C ASP A 356 9.66 -14.99 4.99
N LEU A 357 10.01 -13.70 4.86
CA LEU A 357 11.26 -13.28 4.23
C LEU A 357 12.39 -12.96 5.22
N VAL A 358 12.07 -12.82 6.51
CA VAL A 358 13.07 -12.58 7.57
C VAL A 358 14.02 -13.77 7.65
N GLY A 359 15.32 -13.51 7.55
CA GLY A 359 16.37 -14.55 7.51
C GLY A 359 16.54 -15.25 6.16
N VAL A 360 15.65 -14.98 5.19
CA VAL A 360 15.75 -15.49 3.81
C VAL A 360 16.40 -14.44 2.91
N ALA A 361 15.89 -13.20 2.94
CA ALA A 361 16.45 -12.10 2.16
C ALA A 361 17.53 -11.33 2.95
N LYS A 362 18.49 -10.73 2.24
CA LYS A 362 19.53 -9.89 2.85
C LYS A 362 18.93 -8.57 3.34
N ASP A 363 18.85 -8.39 4.65
CA ASP A 363 18.21 -7.23 5.28
C ASP A 363 19.12 -6.48 6.27
N PRO A 364 20.17 -5.77 5.80
CA PRO A 364 21.14 -5.11 6.66
C PRO A 364 20.58 -3.89 7.44
N LEU A 365 19.35 -3.47 7.13
CA LEU A 365 18.70 -2.28 7.72
C LEU A 365 17.58 -2.64 8.69
N ASN A 366 17.35 -3.94 8.93
CA ASN A 366 16.28 -4.46 9.79
C ASN A 366 14.88 -3.99 9.32
N PHE A 367 14.68 -3.91 8.01
CA PHE A 367 13.44 -3.42 7.41
C PHE A 367 12.34 -4.48 7.43
N LEU A 368 12.65 -5.75 7.15
CA LEU A 368 11.66 -6.82 7.06
C LEU A 368 10.98 -7.10 8.40
N PRO A 369 11.69 -7.17 9.55
CA PRO A 369 11.02 -7.32 10.84
C PRO A 369 10.05 -6.18 11.15
N ALA A 370 10.45 -4.93 10.90
CA ALA A 370 9.59 -3.76 11.09
C ALA A 370 8.37 -3.78 10.17
N LEU A 371 8.56 -4.19 8.90
CA LEU A 371 7.48 -4.36 7.94
C LEU A 371 6.49 -5.43 8.39
N THR A 372 6.97 -6.62 8.77
CA THR A 372 6.12 -7.73 9.23
C THR A 372 5.32 -7.34 10.47
N GLU A 373 5.95 -6.68 11.45
CA GLU A 373 5.26 -6.22 12.66
C GLU A 373 4.20 -5.16 12.34
N ALA A 374 4.54 -4.14 11.53
CA ALA A 374 3.60 -3.09 11.17
C ALA A 374 2.41 -3.59 10.36
N THR A 375 2.62 -4.60 9.52
CA THR A 375 1.56 -5.17 8.66
C THR A 375 0.68 -6.18 9.37
N ALA A 376 1.19 -6.92 10.35
CA ALA A 376 0.40 -7.84 11.16
C ALA A 376 -0.72 -7.12 11.94
N GLU A 377 -0.45 -5.89 12.38
CA GLU A 377 -1.37 -5.06 13.17
C GLU A 377 -2.09 -3.98 12.35
N ALA A 378 -2.01 -4.09 11.03
CA ALA A 378 -2.52 -3.07 10.13
C ALA A 378 -4.06 -3.04 10.09
N GLN A 379 -4.64 -1.85 10.17
CA GLN A 379 -6.08 -1.60 10.07
C GLN A 379 -6.42 -0.73 8.87
N ILE A 380 -7.52 -1.05 8.18
CA ILE A 380 -8.07 -0.20 7.13
C ILE A 380 -8.79 0.97 7.82
N ILE A 381 -8.29 2.19 7.66
CA ILE A 381 -8.79 3.37 8.39
C ILE A 381 -10.24 3.72 7.97
N SER A 382 -10.55 3.55 6.68
CA SER A 382 -11.83 3.93 6.09
C SER A 382 -12.29 2.89 5.06
N PRO A 383 -12.86 1.76 5.51
CA PRO A 383 -13.27 0.64 4.64
C PRO A 383 -14.67 0.85 4.04
N VAL A 384 -14.94 2.04 3.48
CA VAL A 384 -16.22 2.41 2.84
C VAL A 384 -16.01 2.93 1.42
N LYS A 385 -17.08 2.96 0.63
CA LYS A 385 -17.03 3.44 -0.77
C LYS A 385 -16.68 4.92 -0.87
N GLU A 386 -17.03 5.68 0.16
CA GLU A 386 -16.85 7.13 0.28
C GLU A 386 -15.47 7.50 0.84
N SER A 387 -14.53 6.55 0.95
CA SER A 387 -13.23 6.75 1.59
C SER A 387 -12.44 7.93 1.01
N ALA A 388 -12.47 8.12 -0.32
CA ALA A 388 -11.82 9.26 -0.96
C ALA A 388 -12.42 10.61 -0.50
N GLN A 389 -13.75 10.69 -0.39
CA GLN A 389 -14.45 11.88 0.10
C GLN A 389 -14.18 12.11 1.59
N ILE A 390 -14.18 11.05 2.41
CA ILE A 390 -13.82 11.12 3.83
C ILE A 390 -12.41 11.69 3.99
N ASN A 391 -11.43 11.14 3.26
CA ASN A 391 -10.04 11.59 3.33
C ASN A 391 -9.90 13.08 2.94
N ALA A 392 -10.62 13.55 1.92
CA ALA A 392 -10.60 14.96 1.54
C ALA A 392 -11.14 15.88 2.65
N LEU A 393 -12.25 15.49 3.28
CA LEU A 393 -12.86 16.25 4.40
C LEU A 393 -11.94 16.27 5.62
N LEU A 394 -11.44 15.10 6.04
CA LEU A 394 -10.53 14.98 7.18
C LEU A 394 -9.23 15.74 6.94
N GLY A 395 -8.62 15.58 5.76
CA GLY A 395 -7.34 16.20 5.43
C GLY A 395 -7.36 17.71 5.59
N LEU A 396 -8.44 18.35 5.16
CA LEU A 396 -8.64 19.79 5.35
C LEU A 396 -8.72 20.17 6.84
N GLN A 397 -9.54 19.48 7.64
CA GLN A 397 -9.73 19.84 9.05
C GLN A 397 -8.45 19.59 9.88
N LEU A 398 -7.77 18.48 9.63
CA LEU A 398 -6.50 18.14 10.29
C LEU A 398 -5.40 19.14 9.93
N TYR A 399 -5.33 19.56 8.66
CA TYR A 399 -4.39 20.60 8.22
C TYR A 399 -4.63 21.94 8.95
N LYS A 400 -5.90 22.35 9.11
CA LYS A 400 -6.27 23.56 9.85
C LYS A 400 -5.86 23.48 11.32
N ALA A 401 -6.00 22.31 11.96
CA ALA A 401 -5.50 22.11 13.33
C ALA A 401 -3.97 22.19 13.41
N LEU A 402 -3.27 21.53 12.47
CA LEU A 402 -1.80 21.53 12.44
C LEU A 402 -1.22 22.94 12.24
N SER A 403 -1.77 23.69 11.28
CA SER A 403 -1.39 25.07 10.98
C SER A 403 -1.79 26.07 12.07
N GLY A 404 -2.72 25.70 12.96
CA GLY A 404 -3.21 26.56 14.03
C GLY A 404 -4.34 27.49 13.62
N GLU A 405 -4.95 27.29 12.44
CA GLU A 405 -6.16 28.01 12.01
C GLU A 405 -7.37 27.69 12.92
N GLN A 406 -7.39 26.51 13.55
CA GLN A 406 -8.42 26.13 14.53
C GLN A 406 -7.88 25.19 15.62
N SER A 407 -8.64 25.02 16.71
CA SER A 407 -8.33 24.04 17.77
C SER A 407 -8.46 22.60 17.27
N ALA A 408 -7.79 21.66 17.95
CA ALA A 408 -7.86 20.24 17.60
C ALA A 408 -9.27 19.69 17.83
N GLU A 409 -9.93 20.13 18.89
CA GLU A 409 -11.31 19.82 19.27
C GLU A 409 -12.27 20.24 18.16
N LYS A 410 -12.21 21.51 17.75
CA LYS A 410 -13.06 22.03 16.68
C LYS A 410 -12.81 21.32 15.35
N ALA A 411 -11.56 21.00 15.03
CA ALA A 411 -11.24 20.24 13.82
C ALA A 411 -11.88 18.85 13.82
N LEU A 412 -11.76 18.10 14.93
CA LEU A 412 -12.32 16.76 15.05
C LEU A 412 -13.85 16.79 15.07
N ASN A 413 -14.48 17.72 15.81
CA ASN A 413 -15.94 17.89 15.79
C ASN A 413 -16.42 18.19 14.36
N THR A 414 -15.82 19.19 13.70
CA THR A 414 -16.20 19.56 12.33
C THR A 414 -16.05 18.39 11.36
N ALA A 415 -14.93 17.67 11.42
CA ALA A 415 -14.72 16.49 10.57
C ALA A 415 -15.74 15.37 10.87
N ALA A 416 -16.06 15.12 12.14
CA ALA A 416 -17.03 14.11 12.55
C ALA A 416 -18.43 14.43 12.01
N HIS A 417 -18.90 15.67 12.13
CA HIS A 417 -20.16 16.13 11.54
C HIS A 417 -20.18 15.98 10.02
N GLN A 418 -19.09 16.35 9.33
CA GLN A 418 -18.98 16.24 7.87
C GLN A 418 -19.00 14.79 7.38
N VAL A 419 -18.27 13.89 8.04
CA VAL A 419 -18.28 12.45 7.73
C VAL A 419 -19.65 11.85 8.02
N HIS A 420 -20.27 12.21 9.14
CA HIS A 420 -21.62 11.77 9.47
C HIS A 420 -22.62 12.19 8.39
N GLN A 421 -22.61 13.45 7.97
CA GLN A 421 -23.50 13.93 6.93
C GLN A 421 -23.28 13.18 5.60
N LEU A 422 -22.03 12.98 5.19
CA LEU A 422 -21.66 12.27 3.96
C LEU A 422 -22.20 10.83 3.97
N LEU A 423 -21.94 10.08 5.04
CA LEU A 423 -22.31 8.67 5.11
C LEU A 423 -23.82 8.49 5.36
N SER A 424 -24.49 9.38 6.09
CA SER A 424 -25.95 9.35 6.21
C SER A 424 -26.61 9.56 4.85
N ALA A 425 -26.09 10.47 4.03
CA ALA A 425 -26.57 10.68 2.66
C ALA A 425 -26.32 9.45 1.75
N ALA A 426 -25.27 8.67 2.04
CA ALA A 426 -24.98 7.40 1.38
C ALA A 426 -25.77 6.20 1.94
N GLY A 427 -26.62 6.41 2.95
CA GLY A 427 -27.53 5.39 3.50
C GLY A 427 -26.97 4.60 4.69
N TYR A 428 -25.82 4.98 5.24
CA TYR A 428 -25.26 4.34 6.43
C TYR A 428 -26.07 4.73 7.68
N GLN A 429 -26.31 3.73 8.54
CA GLN A 429 -26.90 3.93 9.86
C GLN A 429 -25.78 3.93 10.90
N MET A 430 -25.58 5.05 11.57
CA MET A 430 -24.47 5.27 12.50
C MET A 430 -24.83 6.36 13.51
N GLN A 431 -24.13 6.35 14.63
CA GLN A 431 -24.22 7.37 15.66
C GLN A 431 -23.04 8.33 15.55
N LEU A 432 -23.31 9.58 15.93
CA LEU A 432 -22.31 10.63 16.15
C LEU A 432 -22.22 10.91 17.66
N PRO A 433 -21.02 10.88 18.27
CA PRO A 433 -20.88 11.14 19.69
C PRO A 433 -20.95 12.65 19.95
N PRO A 434 -21.22 13.07 21.21
CA PRO A 434 -21.24 14.48 21.58
C PRO A 434 -19.94 15.20 21.22
N ASP A 435 -20.05 16.49 20.89
CA ASP A 435 -18.89 17.33 20.59
C ASP A 435 -17.90 17.38 21.76
N LEU A 436 -16.60 17.34 21.43
CA LEU A 436 -15.53 17.67 22.36
C LEU A 436 -15.69 19.13 22.82
N PRO A 437 -15.49 19.43 24.11
CA PRO A 437 -15.53 20.81 24.60
C PRO A 437 -14.38 21.61 23.99
N ASP A 438 -14.66 22.82 23.48
CA ASP A 438 -13.62 23.67 22.89
C ASP A 438 -12.77 24.34 23.99
N ASP A 439 -11.58 23.80 24.26
CA ASP A 439 -10.62 24.33 25.24
C ASP A 439 -10.17 25.79 24.92
N ALA A 440 -10.44 26.30 23.70
CA ALA A 440 -10.12 27.68 23.33
C ALA A 440 -11.07 28.72 23.96
N ALA A 441 -12.28 28.34 24.37
CA ALA A 441 -13.27 29.25 24.96
C ALA A 441 -13.05 29.50 26.47
N SER A 442 -12.18 28.73 27.13
CA SER A 442 -11.92 28.80 28.58
C SER A 442 -10.72 29.67 28.97
N LYS A 443 -10.05 30.31 27.99
CA LYS A 443 -8.93 31.25 28.21
C LYS A 443 -9.26 32.70 27.82
N GLY A 444 -10.54 33.05 27.76
CA GLY A 444 -11.04 34.41 27.53
C GLY A 444 -11.13 35.23 28.82
#